data_AF-A0A7S7SP92-F1
#
_entry.id   AF-A0A7S7SP92-F1
#
_cell.length_a   1.000
_cell.length_b   1.000
_cell.length_c   1.000
_cell.angle_alpha   90.00
_cell.angle_beta   90.00
_cell.angle_gamma   90.00
#
_symmetry.space_group_name_H-M   'P 1'
#
loop_
_entity.id
_entity.type
_entity.pdbx_description
1 polymer ?
#
loop_
_entity_poly.entity_id
_entity_poly.type
_entity_poly.pdbx_seq_one_letter_code
_entity_poly.pdbx_strand_id
1 'polypeptide(L)' 'MKILMVLTSHDQLGETGRKTGFWLEEFAAPYFVSRDAGVELTLASPKGGQPPIDPKSGEPGN' A
#
# COMPACT_ATOMS: atom_id res chain seq x y z
N MET A 1 -15.87 -12.61 -7.86
CA MET A 1 -14.55 -12.12 -8.29
C MET A 1 -13.66 -12.00 -7.06
N LYS A 2 -12.37 -12.33 -7.15
CA LYS A 2 -11.40 -12.15 -6.06
C LYS A 2 -10.20 -11.34 -6.56
N ILE A 3 -9.69 -10.42 -5.75
CA ILE A 3 -8.49 -9.63 -6.06
C ILE A 3 -7.48 -9.80 -4.92
N LEU A 4 -6.23 -10.07 -5.30
CA LEU A 4 -5.07 -10.00 -4.42
C LEU A 4 -4.35 -8.67 -4.66
N MET A 5 -4.31 -7.80 -3.66
CA MET A 5 -3.52 -6.58 -3.69
C MET A 5 -2.20 -6.83 -2.94
N VAL A 6 -1.08 -6.73 -3.65
CA VAL A 6 0.25 -6.95 -3.09
C VAL A 6 0.93 -5.61 -2.84
N LEU A 7 1.28 -5.34 -1.58
CA LEU A 7 1.95 -4.13 -1.14
C LEU A 7 3.43 -4.42 -0.88
N THR A 8 4.30 -3.44 -1.12
CA THR A 8 5.73 -3.59 -0.88
C THR A 8 6.02 -3.92 0.60
N SER A 9 7.11 -4.65 0.86
CA SER A 9 7.69 -4.81 2.20
C SER A 9 8.97 -3.99 2.38
N HIS A 10 9.24 -3.04 1.47
CA HIS A 10 10.45 -2.23 1.45
C HIS A 10 10.18 -0.88 2.13
N ASP A 11 10.95 -0.55 3.17
CA ASP A 11 10.73 0.62 4.03
C ASP A 11 11.82 1.70 3.94
N GLN A 12 12.85 1.49 3.12
CA GLN A 12 13.96 2.43 2.93
C GLN A 12 14.20 2.73 1.45
N LEU A 13 14.39 4.01 1.10
CA LEU A 13 14.65 4.41 -0.28
C LEU A 13 16.13 4.19 -0.64
N GLY A 14 16.43 3.00 -1.17
CA GLY A 14 17.79 2.61 -1.56
C GLY A 14 18.78 2.74 -0.40
N GLU A 15 19.92 3.37 -0.64
CA GLU A 15 20.96 3.59 0.39
C GLU A 15 20.83 4.96 1.08
N THR A 16 19.74 5.70 0.86
CA THR A 16 19.63 7.08 1.33
C THR A 16 19.28 7.21 2.82
N GLY A 17 18.91 6.12 3.48
CA GLY A 17 18.40 6.12 4.87
C GLY A 17 17.01 6.75 5.04
N ARG A 18 16.40 7.30 3.97
CA ARG A 18 15.05 7.86 4.01
C ARG A 18 14.01 6.76 4.05
N LYS A 19 12.96 6.95 4.85
CA LYS A 19 11.80 6.04 4.89
C LYS A 19 10.97 6.15 3.61
N THR A 20 10.43 5.01 3.19
CA THR A 20 9.48 4.88 2.07
C THR A 20 8.53 3.72 2.35
N GLY A 21 7.67 3.37 1.40
CA GLY A 21 6.69 2.32 1.51
C GLY A 21 5.77 2.29 0.31
N PHE A 22 4.56 1.77 0.48
CA PHE A 22 3.51 1.96 -0.53
C PHE A 22 2.92 3.37 -0.43
N TRP A 23 2.43 3.89 -1.56
CA TRP A 23 1.75 5.19 -1.61
C TRP A 23 0.28 5.04 -1.20
N LEU A 24 -0.15 5.80 -0.19
CA LEU A 24 -1.45 5.64 0.45
C LEU A 24 -2.62 5.74 -0.53
N GLU A 25 -2.65 6.76 -1.40
CA GLU A 25 -3.74 6.96 -2.35
C GLU A 25 -3.81 5.85 -3.41
N GLU A 26 -2.65 5.39 -3.91
CA GLU A 26 -2.56 4.30 -4.89
C GLU A 26 -3.10 2.99 -4.35
N PHE A 27 -3.06 2.79 -3.03
CA PHE A 27 -3.73 1.67 -2.36
C PHE A 27 -5.21 1.97 -2.06
N ALA A 28 -5.50 3.10 -1.43
CA ALA A 28 -6.82 3.41 -0.90
C ALA A 28 -7.87 3.55 -2.02
N ALA A 29 -7.54 4.22 -3.12
CA ALA A 29 -8.46 4.45 -4.22
C ALA A 29 -8.99 3.13 -4.84
N PRO A 30 -8.14 2.21 -5.34
CA PRO A 30 -8.64 0.94 -5.87
C PRO A 30 -9.19 0.01 -4.78
N TYR A 31 -8.67 0.06 -3.55
CA TYR A 31 -9.20 -0.73 -2.43
C TYR A 31 -10.68 -0.40 -2.18
N PHE A 32 -11.02 0.88 -2.01
CA PHE A 32 -12.40 1.27 -1.71
C PHE A 32 -13.33 1.05 -2.90
N VAL A 33 -12.91 1.37 -4.12
CA VAL A 33 -13.70 1.08 -5.33
C VAL A 33 -14.04 -0.41 -5.44
N SER A 34 -13.05 -1.28 -5.21
CA SER A 34 -13.25 -2.73 -5.31
C SER A 34 -14.10 -3.28 -4.16
N ARG A 35 -13.86 -2.80 -2.93
CA ARG A 35 -14.62 -3.17 -1.74
C ARG A 35 -16.10 -2.80 -1.90
N ASP A 36 -16.37 -1.58 -2.34
CA ASP A 36 -17.73 -1.06 -2.46
C ASP A 36 -18.51 -1.74 -3.60
N ALA A 37 -17.79 -2.27 -4.60
CA ALA A 37 -18.35 -3.17 -5.62
C ALA A 37 -18.60 -4.62 -5.14
N GLY A 38 -18.33 -4.93 -3.86
CA GLY A 38 -18.55 -6.26 -3.29
C GLY A 38 -17.50 -7.31 -3.68
N VAL A 39 -16.30 -6.89 -4.09
CA VAL A 39 -15.21 -7.80 -4.46
C VAL A 39 -14.54 -8.35 -3.20
N GLU A 40 -14.24 -9.65 -3.18
CA GLU A 40 -13.43 -10.26 -2.13
C GLU A 40 -11.96 -9.85 -2.31
N LEU A 41 -11.44 -9.11 -1.33
CA LEU A 41 -10.08 -8.58 -1.34
C LEU A 41 -9.19 -9.35 -0.36
N THR A 42 -8.01 -9.75 -0.83
CA THR A 42 -6.92 -10.24 0.02
C THR A 42 -5.74 -9.27 -0.09
N LEU A 43 -5.17 -8.88 1.05
CA LEU A 43 -3.96 -8.06 1.10
C LEU A 43 -2.76 -8.95 1.43
N ALA A 44 -1.65 -8.74 0.74
CA ALA A 44 -0.40 -9.44 1.02
C ALA A 44 0.80 -8.50 0.86
N SER A 45 1.94 -8.90 1.43
CA SER A 45 3.23 -8.30 1.15
C SER A 45 4.29 -9.41 1.01
N PRO A 46 5.38 -9.21 0.25
CA PRO A 46 6.39 -10.24 0.03
C PRO A 46 6.96 -10.88 1.31
N LYS A 47 7.15 -10.09 2.38
CA LYS A 47 7.66 -10.59 3.68
C LYS A 47 6.55 -10.98 4.66
N GLY A 48 5.28 -10.81 4.28
CA GLY A 48 4.15 -10.89 5.22
C GLY A 48 4.15 -9.75 6.24
N GLY A 49 3.19 -9.78 7.16
CA GLY A 49 3.01 -8.73 8.17
C GLY A 49 2.52 -7.41 7.59
N GLN A 50 2.66 -6.34 8.37
CA GLN A 50 2.19 -5.00 8.01
C GLN A 50 3.13 -4.36 6.97
N PRO A 51 2.68 -4.07 5.73
CA PRO A 51 3.49 -3.33 4.78
C PRO A 51 3.72 -1.88 5.24
N PRO A 52 4.93 -1.32 5.02
CA PRO A 52 5.26 0.06 5.38
C PRO A 52 4.55 1.07 4.47
N ILE A 53 4.08 2.16 5.05
CA ILE A 53 3.51 3.31 4.33
C ILE A 53 4.64 4.30 4.03
N ASP A 54 4.68 4.85 2.81
CA ASP A 54 5.56 5.98 2.54
C ASP A 54 5.05 7.21 3.34
N PRO A 55 5.84 7.79 4.26
CA PRO A 55 5.38 8.89 5.10
C PRO A 55 4.87 10.08 4.31
N LYS A 56 5.46 10.36 3.13
CA LYS A 56 5.01 11.48 2.29
C LYS A 56 3.59 11.28 1.81
N SER A 57 3.20 10.05 1.46
CA SER A 57 1.86 9.79 0.95
C SER A 57 0.72 10.09 1.93
N GLY A 58 1.01 10.29 3.23
CA GLY A 58 0.05 10.71 4.25
C GLY A 58 0.09 12.20 4.61
N GLU A 59 0.98 13.00 4.03
CA GLU A 59 1.09 14.43 4.32
C GLU A 59 0.00 15.24 3.58
N PRO A 60 -0.55 16.31 4.19
CA PRO A 60 -1.50 17.19 3.51
C PRO A 60 -0.87 17.88 2.30
N GLY A 61 -1.53 17.80 1.13
CA GLY A 61 -1.11 18.53 -0.07
C GLY A 61 -0.15 17.78 -1.00
N ASN A 62 0.02 16.47 -0.80
CA ASN A 62 0.51 15.56 -1.84
C ASN A 62 -0.60 15.13 -2.79
#